data_AF-X1V7X1-F1
#
_entry.id   AF-X1V7X1-F1
#
_cell.length_a   1.000
_cell.length_b   1.000
_cell.length_c   1.000
_cell.angle_alpha   90.00
_cell.angle_beta   90.00
_cell.angle_gamma   90.00
#
_symmetry.space_group_name_H-M   'P 1'
#
loop_
_entity.id
_entity.type
_entity.pdbx_description
1 polymer ?
#
loop_
_entity_poly.entity_id
_entity_poly.type
_entity_poly.pdbx_seq_one_letter_code
_entity_poly.pdbx_strand_id
1 'polypeptide(L)'
;MKSNGIIEIPGLKDLKDRFKFIENTTLRENLAIAFQYIIFLLSVESEFKLPGAVKYSIYKNMILHTATIVESCINYCIGFLIKKGK
;
A
#
# COMPACT_ATOMS: atom_id res chain seq x y z
N MET A 1 7.22 21.69 16.67
CA MET A 1 7.97 21.96 15.43
C MET A 1 7.04 21.71 14.26
N LYS A 2 6.80 22.70 13.40
CA LYS A 2 6.05 22.49 12.15
C LYS A 2 7.01 21.79 11.17
N SER A 3 6.64 20.60 10.70
CA SER A 3 7.37 19.88 9.66
C SER A 3 7.42 20.73 8.39
N ASN A 4 8.59 20.84 7.77
CA ASN A 4 8.83 21.55 6.52
C ASN A 4 8.20 20.77 5.35
N GLY A 5 6.87 20.75 5.22
CA GLY A 5 6.08 20.49 4.00
C GLY A 5 6.36 19.27 3.10
N ILE A 6 7.38 18.46 3.36
CA ILE A 6 7.81 17.33 2.55
C ILE A 6 7.59 16.07 3.38
N ILE A 7 6.64 15.25 2.94
CA ILE A 7 6.38 13.95 3.53
C ILE A 7 7.39 12.96 2.96
N GLU A 8 8.28 12.47 3.82
CA GLU A 8 9.21 11.42 3.45
C GLU A 8 8.50 10.06 3.45
N ILE A 9 8.56 9.36 2.32
CA ILE A 9 8.05 8.00 2.16
C ILE A 9 9.12 7.11 1.56
N PRO A 10 9.13 5.79 1.87
CA PRO A 10 10.08 4.86 1.28
C PRO A 10 10.01 4.85 -0.24
N GLY A 11 11.16 4.61 -0.87
CA GLY A 11 11.25 4.50 -2.33
C GLY A 11 10.46 3.29 -2.85
N LEU A 12 9.91 3.43 -4.06
CA LEU A 12 9.11 2.36 -4.67
C LEU A 12 9.90 1.05 -4.82
N LYS A 13 11.21 1.14 -5.09
CA LYS A 13 12.11 -0.02 -5.20
C LYS A 13 12.12 -0.85 -3.91
N ASP A 14 12.23 -0.20 -2.75
CA ASP A 14 12.27 -0.87 -1.45
C ASP A 14 10.92 -1.54 -1.13
N LEU A 15 9.82 -0.95 -1.59
CA LEU A 15 8.48 -1.50 -1.39
C LEU A 15 8.18 -2.66 -2.35
N LYS A 16 8.68 -2.62 -3.59
CA LYS A 16 8.59 -3.75 -4.54
C LYS A 16 9.25 -5.01 -3.99
N ASP A 17 10.31 -4.84 -3.19
CA ASP A 17 11.04 -5.96 -2.58
C ASP A 17 10.18 -6.78 -1.60
N ARG A 18 9.18 -6.16 -0.96
CA ARG A 18 8.23 -6.85 -0.07
C ARG A 18 7.29 -7.80 -0.81
N PHE A 19 7.15 -7.61 -2.12
CA PHE A 19 6.29 -8.39 -3.00
C PHE A 19 7.11 -9.24 -3.99
N LYS A 20 8.38 -9.56 -3.66
CA LYS A 20 9.27 -10.38 -4.50
C LYS A 20 8.74 -11.77 -4.84
N PHE A 21 7.87 -12.32 -4.00
CA PHE A 21 7.21 -13.61 -4.24
C PHE A 21 6.22 -13.58 -5.41
N ILE A 22 5.84 -12.39 -5.89
CA ILE A 22 4.96 -12.19 -7.05
C ILE A 22 5.83 -12.04 -8.31
N GLU A 23 5.80 -13.05 -9.17
CA GLU A 23 6.54 -13.08 -10.44
C GLU A 23 5.98 -12.07 -11.46
N ASN A 24 4.68 -11.80 -11.43
CA ASN A 24 4.05 -10.81 -12.31
C ASN A 24 4.53 -9.40 -11.92
N THR A 25 5.38 -8.81 -12.77
CA THR A 25 6.05 -7.55 -12.49
C THR A 25 5.08 -6.38 -12.40
N THR A 26 4.04 -6.36 -13.23
CA THR A 26 2.97 -5.34 -13.22
C THR A 26 2.19 -5.39 -11.91
N LEU A 27 1.75 -6.59 -11.49
CA LEU A 27 1.03 -6.76 -10.22
C LEU A 27 1.89 -6.31 -9.04
N ARG A 28 3.16 -6.73 -9.02
CA ARG A 28 4.13 -6.35 -7.99
C ARG A 28 4.32 -4.84 -7.89
N GLU A 29 4.39 -4.15 -9.03
CA GLU A 29 4.51 -2.69 -9.08
C GLU A 29 3.26 -2.00 -8.54
N ASN A 30 2.08 -2.45 -8.96
CA ASN A 30 0.81 -1.91 -8.49
C ASN A 30 0.64 -2.08 -6.96
N LEU A 31 1.03 -3.23 -6.42
CA LEU A 31 0.99 -3.47 -4.98
C LEU A 31 1.95 -2.59 -4.20
N ALA A 32 3.15 -2.37 -4.73
CA ALA A 32 4.12 -1.47 -4.12
C ALA A 32 3.63 -0.01 -4.13
N ILE A 33 3.00 0.46 -5.22
CA ILE A 33 2.39 1.79 -5.31
C ILE A 33 1.24 1.93 -4.29
N ALA A 34 0.34 0.94 -4.23
CA ALA A 34 -0.75 0.95 -3.26
C ALA A 34 -0.23 0.99 -1.81
N PHE A 35 0.83 0.23 -1.52
CA PHE A 35 1.44 0.23 -0.20
C PHE A 35 2.14 1.55 0.12
N GLN A 36 2.82 2.13 -0.86
CA GLN A 36 3.43 3.46 -0.76
C GLN A 36 2.37 4.54 -0.44
N TYR A 37 1.21 4.45 -1.07
CA TYR A 37 0.10 5.36 -0.80
C TYR A 37 -0.45 5.22 0.62
N ILE A 38 -0.56 4.00 1.16
CA ILE A 38 -0.93 3.79 2.57
C ILE A 38 0.09 4.47 3.50
N ILE A 39 1.39 4.33 3.23
CA ILE A 39 2.44 4.97 4.04
C ILE A 39 2.33 6.49 3.96
N PHE A 40 2.09 7.04 2.76
CA PHE A 40 1.82 8.46 2.59
C PHE A 40 0.63 8.93 3.44
N LEU A 41 -0.50 8.20 3.39
CA LEU A 41 -1.69 8.53 4.18
C LEU A 41 -1.43 8.48 5.69
N LEU A 42 -0.63 7.54 6.17
CA LEU A 42 -0.18 7.47 7.56
C LEU A 42 0.63 8.71 7.94
N SER A 43 1.59 9.10 7.11
CA SER A 43 2.41 10.29 7.37
C SER A 43 1.56 11.57 7.38
N VAL A 44 0.65 11.74 6.41
CA VAL A 44 -0.30 12.88 6.36
C VAL A 44 -1.12 12.96 7.64
N GLU A 45 -1.65 11.84 8.13
CA GLU A 45 -2.47 11.80 9.35
C GLU A 45 -1.65 12.15 10.60
N SER A 46 -0.38 11.74 10.64
CA SER A 46 0.51 11.97 11.79
C SER A 46 1.09 13.40 11.85
N GLU A 47 1.37 14.02 10.70
CA GLU A 47 2.08 15.30 10.62
C GLU A 47 1.15 16.52 10.59
N PHE A 48 -0.08 16.36 10.11
CA PHE A 48 -1.00 17.47 9.88
C PHE A 48 -2.22 17.42 10.80
N LYS A 49 -2.66 18.60 11.25
CA LYS A 49 -3.97 18.76 11.89
C LYS A 49 -5.06 18.79 10.82
N LEU A 50 -5.78 17.69 10.68
CA LEU A 50 -6.80 17.51 9.66
C LEU A 50 -8.22 17.65 10.23
N PRO A 51 -9.17 18.22 9.47
CA PRO A 51 -10.59 18.19 9.83
C PRO A 51 -11.09 16.76 10.01
N GLY A 52 -12.06 16.55 10.92
CA GLY A 52 -12.56 15.20 11.27
C GLY A 52 -13.04 14.38 10.06
N ALA A 53 -13.74 15.02 9.10
CA ALA A 53 -14.18 14.37 7.88
C ALA A 53 -13.01 13.89 6.99
N VAL A 54 -11.96 14.71 6.86
CA VAL A 54 -10.75 14.38 6.09
C VAL A 54 -10.00 13.23 6.75
N LYS A 55 -9.82 13.31 8.07
CA LYS A 55 -9.19 12.24 8.87
C LYS A 55 -9.92 10.91 8.71
N TYR A 56 -11.25 10.93 8.79
CA TYR A 56 -12.06 9.73 8.59
C TYR A 56 -11.96 9.17 7.16
N SER A 57 -11.91 10.05 6.14
CA SER A 57 -11.67 9.63 4.76
C SER A 57 -10.31 8.95 4.59
N ILE A 58 -9.26 9.50 5.21
CA ILE A 58 -7.92 8.89 5.20
C ILE A 58 -7.94 7.48 5.78
N TYR A 59 -8.58 7.29 6.94
CA TYR A 59 -8.74 5.96 7.52
C TYR A 59 -9.46 4.98 6.59
N LYS A 60 -10.55 5.41 5.97
CA LYS A 60 -11.27 4.58 4.99
C LYS A 60 -10.39 4.18 3.80
N ASN A 61 -9.61 5.12 3.27
CA ASN A 61 -8.71 4.85 2.15
C ASN A 61 -7.61 3.86 2.56
N MET A 62 -7.01 4.02 3.74
CA MET A 62 -6.01 3.06 4.23
C MET A 62 -6.59 1.66 4.36
N ILE A 63 -7.80 1.52 4.90
CA ILE A 63 -8.50 0.23 5.00
C ILE A 63 -8.74 -0.37 3.61
N LEU A 64 -9.28 0.43 2.69
CA LEU A 64 -9.59 -0.02 1.33
C LEU A 64 -8.34 -0.52 0.60
N HIS A 65 -7.26 0.27 0.59
CA HIS A 65 -6.02 -0.12 -0.07
C HIS A 65 -5.37 -1.33 0.60
N THR A 66 -5.47 -1.46 1.92
CA THR A 66 -4.98 -2.65 2.64
C THR A 66 -5.75 -3.89 2.19
N ALA A 67 -7.08 -3.81 2.13
CA ALA A 67 -7.92 -4.91 1.64
C ALA A 67 -7.55 -5.31 0.21
N THR A 68 -7.43 -4.34 -0.70
CA THR A 68 -7.03 -4.59 -2.09
C THR A 68 -5.66 -5.27 -2.21
N ILE A 69 -4.67 -4.86 -1.40
CA ILE A 69 -3.35 -5.50 -1.39
C ILE A 69 -3.46 -6.95 -0.95
N VAL A 70 -4.19 -7.22 0.15
CA VAL A 70 -4.38 -8.57 0.70
C VAL A 70 -5.10 -9.46 -0.31
N GLU A 71 -6.23 -8.99 -0.86
CA GLU A 71 -7.01 -9.72 -1.87
C GLU A 71 -6.17 -10.06 -3.10
N SER A 72 -5.38 -9.10 -3.59
CA SER A 72 -4.50 -9.30 -4.73
C SER A 72 -3.42 -10.35 -4.46
N CYS A 73 -2.82 -10.32 -3.26
CA CYS A 73 -1.84 -11.33 -2.83
C CYS A 73 -2.48 -12.71 -2.73
N ILE A 74 -3.67 -12.81 -2.12
CA ILE A 74 -4.42 -14.06 -1.99
C ILE A 74 -4.77 -14.61 -3.37
N ASN A 75 -5.32 -13.79 -4.25
CA ASN A 75 -5.69 -14.17 -5.62
C ASN A 75 -4.48 -14.68 -6.41
N TYR A 76 -3.34 -14.00 -6.29
CA TYR A 76 -2.09 -14.46 -6.91
C TYR A 76 -1.65 -15.82 -6.37
N CYS A 77 -1.62 -15.99 -5.04
CA CYS A 77 -1.20 -17.23 -4.40
C CYS A 77 -2.12 -18.40 -4.75
N ILE A 78 -3.45 -18.20 -4.74
CA ILE A 78 -4.43 -19.21 -5.14
C ILE A 78 -4.21 -19.58 -6.61
N GLY A 79 -4.12 -18.59 -7.51
CA GLY A 79 -3.88 -18.84 -8.93
C GLY A 79 -2.56 -19.57 -9.20
N PHE A 80 -1.53 -19.30 -8.40
CA PHE A 80 -0.24 -19.99 -8.45
C PHE A 80 -0.34 -21.45 -7.99
N LEU A 81 -1.07 -21.74 -6.90
CA LEU A 81 -1.28 -23.10 -6.41
C LEU A 81 -2.08 -23.93 -7.42
N ILE A 82 -3.18 -23.39 -7.95
CA ILE A 82 -4.00 -24.03 -8.98
C ILE A 82 -3.16 -24.39 -10.20
N LYS A 83 -2.31 -23.46 -10.69
CA LYS A 83 -1.41 -23.73 -11.83
C LYS A 83 -0.39 -24.82 -11.54
N LYS A 84 0.01 -25.01 -10.28
CA LYS A 84 0.90 -26.07 -9.83
C LYS A 84 0.18 -27.39 -9.56
N GLY A 85 -1.14 -27.47 -9.77
CA GLY A 85 -1.94 -28.63 -9.44
C GLY A 85 -1.98 -28.92 -7.94
N LYS A 86 -1.84 -27.88 -7.12
CA LYS A 86 -1.90 -27.95 -5.65
C LYS A 86 -3.15 -27.25 -5.12
#